data_AF-A0A529HJY9-F1
#
_entry.id   AF-A0A529HJY9-F1
#
_cell.length_a   1.000
_cell.length_b   1.000
_cell.length_c   1.000
_cell.angle_alpha   90.00
_cell.angle_beta   90.00
_cell.angle_gamma   90.00
#
_symmetry.space_group_name_H-M   'P 1'
#
loop_
_entity.id
_entity.type
_entity.pdbx_description
1 polymer ?
#
loop_
_entity_poly.entity_id
_entity_poly.type
_entity_poly.pdbx_seq_one_letter_code
_entity_poly.pdbx_strand_id
1 'polypeptide(L)'
;FDEVAKLLEQKTIGGRPMAERKVNFRLRDWGISRQRYWGCPIPMIHCEACGVVPVPKADLPVKLPDDIEFDRPGNPLDRHPTWRHVKCPQCGRDARR
;
A
#
# COMPACT_ATOMS: atom_id res chain seq x y z
N PHE A 1 -5.40 -36.42 -14.35
CA PHE A 1 -5.70 -34.99 -14.09
C PHE A 1 -5.69 -34.16 -15.38
N ASP A 2 -4.64 -34.24 -16.21
CA ASP A 2 -4.56 -33.41 -17.42
C ASP A 2 -5.60 -33.73 -18.50
N GLU A 3 -5.96 -35.00 -18.67
CA GLU A 3 -7.03 -35.41 -19.60
C GLU A 3 -8.41 -34.90 -19.16
N VAL A 4 -8.70 -34.96 -17.86
CA VAL A 4 -9.94 -34.41 -17.29
C VAL A 4 -10.00 -32.90 -17.45
N ALA A 5 -8.89 -32.20 -17.19
CA ALA A 5 -8.82 -30.76 -17.39
C ALA A 5 -9.05 -30.37 -18.86
N LYS A 6 -8.39 -31.06 -19.82
CA LYS A 6 -8.61 -30.85 -21.26
C LYS A 6 -10.07 -31.07 -21.66
N LEU A 7 -10.70 -32.12 -21.14
CA LEU A 7 -12.09 -32.45 -21.44
C LEU A 7 -13.06 -31.37 -20.93
N LEU A 8 -12.83 -30.86 -19.72
CA LEU A 8 -13.66 -29.80 -19.14
C LEU A 8 -13.46 -28.44 -19.83
N GLU A 9 -12.26 -28.16 -20.34
CA GLU A 9 -11.98 -26.96 -21.14
C GLU A 9 -12.68 -27.01 -22.51
N GLN A 10 -12.75 -28.18 -23.14
CA GLN A 10 -13.37 -28.36 -24.46
C GLN A 10 -14.90 -28.48 -24.41
N LYS A 11 -15.45 -28.98 -23.30
CA LYS A 11 -16.89 -29.20 -23.17
C LYS A 11 -17.62 -27.88 -22.97
N THR A 12 -18.53 -27.57 -23.88
CA THR A 12 -19.33 -26.33 -23.85
C THR A 12 -20.73 -26.62 -23.29
N ILE A 13 -21.18 -25.81 -22.33
CA ILE A 13 -22.54 -25.87 -21.75
C ILE A 13 -23.13 -24.45 -21.80
N GLY A 14 -24.26 -24.27 -22.49
CA GLY A 14 -24.91 -22.96 -22.60
C GLY A 14 -24.07 -21.89 -23.32
N GLY A 15 -23.26 -22.30 -24.29
CA GLY A 15 -22.42 -21.40 -25.09
C GLY A 15 -21.09 -20.98 -24.43
N ARG A 16 -20.72 -21.57 -23.28
CA ARG A 16 -19.44 -21.31 -22.60
C ARG A 16 -18.71 -22.60 -22.18
N PRO A 17 -17.38 -22.57 -22.05
CA PRO A 17 -16.60 -23.70 -21.51
C PRO A 17 -17.06 -24.08 -20.10
N MET A 18 -16.95 -25.36 -19.76
CA MET A 18 -17.36 -25.89 -18.46
C MET A 18 -16.35 -25.57 -17.35
N ALA A 19 -15.06 -25.46 -17.66
CA ALA A 19 -14.01 -25.03 -16.73
C ALA A 19 -12.84 -24.34 -17.44
N GLU A 20 -12.01 -23.66 -16.65
CA GLU A 20 -10.77 -23.01 -17.09
C GLU A 20 -9.62 -23.42 -16.15
N ARG A 21 -8.46 -23.80 -16.71
CA ARG A 21 -7.25 -23.99 -15.89
C ARG A 21 -6.76 -22.67 -15.31
N LYS A 22 -6.41 -22.71 -14.02
CA LYS A 22 -5.79 -21.59 -13.33
C LYS A 22 -4.48 -22.00 -12.68
N VAL A 23 -3.41 -21.28 -12.99
CA VAL A 23 -2.12 -21.40 -12.29
C VAL A 23 -2.19 -20.56 -11.03
N ASN A 24 -1.83 -21.15 -9.89
CA ASN A 24 -1.78 -20.46 -8.61
C ASN A 24 -0.38 -20.57 -8.02
N PHE A 25 0.08 -19.50 -7.37
CA PHE A 25 1.37 -19.47 -6.70
C PHE A 25 1.19 -19.50 -5.18
N ARG A 26 2.14 -20.15 -4.48
CA ARG A 26 2.28 -19.99 -3.03
C ARG A 26 2.92 -18.65 -2.65
N LEU A 27 3.49 -17.93 -3.63
CA LEU A 27 4.01 -16.58 -3.46
C LEU A 27 2.92 -15.66 -2.90
N ARG A 28 3.33 -14.71 -2.08
CA ARG A 28 2.48 -13.69 -1.46
C ARG A 28 3.06 -12.34 -1.80
N ASP A 29 2.19 -11.33 -1.85
CA ASP A 29 2.62 -9.96 -2.03
C ASP A 29 3.53 -9.54 -0.88
N TRP A 30 4.52 -8.69 -1.20
CA TRP A 30 5.49 -8.24 -0.22
C TRP A 30 4.97 -7.01 0.52
N GLY A 31 4.53 -7.23 1.75
CA GLY A 31 4.22 -6.13 2.67
C GLY A 31 5.52 -5.45 3.14
N ILE A 32 5.78 -4.24 2.65
CA ILE A 32 6.97 -3.45 3.01
C ILE A 32 6.75 -2.55 4.24
N SER A 33 5.51 -2.13 4.51
CA SER A 33 5.21 -1.19 5.59
C SER A 33 5.49 -1.76 6.98
N ARG A 34 6.05 -0.96 7.88
CA ARG A 34 6.37 -1.35 9.26
C ARG A 34 5.92 -0.27 10.22
N GLN A 35 5.33 -0.66 11.35
CA GLN A 35 5.05 0.23 12.48
C GLN A 35 6.32 0.41 13.32
N ARG A 36 7.35 1.03 12.73
CA ARG A 36 8.66 1.27 13.35
C ARG A 36 9.14 2.66 12.95
N TYR A 37 9.77 3.36 13.88
CA TYR A 37 10.38 4.66 13.64
C TYR A 37 11.61 4.57 12.73
N TRP A 38 12.53 3.66 13.05
CA TRP A 38 13.83 3.60 12.38
C TRP A 38 13.76 2.84 11.05
N GLY A 39 13.47 3.56 9.98
CA GLY A 39 13.39 3.06 8.61
C GLY A 39 13.13 4.19 7.61
N CYS A 40 13.09 3.87 6.31
CA CYS A 40 12.77 4.86 5.29
C CYS A 40 11.28 5.25 5.38
N PRO A 41 10.93 6.54 5.56
CA PRO A 41 9.54 6.98 5.51
C PRO A 41 8.91 6.68 4.14
N ILE A 42 7.69 6.17 4.16
CA ILE A 42 6.93 5.92 2.93
C ILE A 42 6.49 7.28 2.36
N PRO A 43 6.86 7.66 1.12
CA PRO A 43 6.62 8.98 0.56
C PRO A 43 5.19 9.13 0.02
N MET A 44 4.20 8.81 0.86
CA MET A 44 2.78 9.00 0.57
C MET A 44 2.16 10.00 1.55
N ILE A 45 1.06 10.61 1.15
CA ILE A 45 0.26 11.57 1.91
C ILE A 45 -1.20 11.12 1.81
N HIS A 46 -1.86 11.03 2.95
CA HIS A 46 -3.29 10.76 3.10
C HIS A 46 -4.07 12.08 3.18
N CYS A 47 -4.84 12.37 2.13
CA CYS A 47 -5.74 13.52 2.04
C CYS A 47 -7.21 13.05 2.06
N GLU A 48 -8.04 13.64 2.91
CA GLU A 48 -9.47 13.28 3.01
C GLU A 48 -10.26 13.59 1.72
N ALA A 49 -9.78 14.53 0.90
CA ALA A 49 -10.43 14.90 -0.36
C ALA A 49 -9.89 14.15 -1.60
N CYS A 50 -8.59 13.82 -1.61
CA CYS A 50 -7.92 13.24 -2.78
C CYS A 50 -7.54 11.76 -2.60
N GLY A 51 -7.64 11.21 -1.40
CA GLY A 51 -7.17 9.87 -1.06
C GLY A 51 -5.67 9.84 -0.80
N VAL A 52 -5.00 8.77 -1.23
CA VAL A 52 -3.56 8.58 -1.06
C VAL A 52 -2.82 9.20 -2.24
N VAL A 53 -2.02 10.23 -1.98
CA VAL A 53 -1.25 10.96 -2.98
C VAL A 53 0.25 10.85 -2.72
N PRO A 54 1.09 10.74 -3.76
CA PRO A 54 2.54 10.67 -3.56
C PRO A 54 3.12 12.03 -3.17
N VAL A 55 4.21 12.01 -2.41
CA VAL A 55 5.03 13.20 -2.16
C VAL A 55 5.66 13.66 -3.49
N PRO A 56 5.66 14.96 -3.83
CA PRO A 56 6.32 15.46 -5.03
C PRO A 56 7.81 15.12 -5.06
N LYS A 57 8.35 14.81 -6.24
CA LYS A 57 9.77 14.43 -6.40
C LYS A 57 10.73 15.51 -5.89
N ALA A 58 10.35 16.79 -6.01
CA ALA A 58 11.15 17.91 -5.53
C ALA A 58 11.25 17.98 -3.99
N ASP A 59 10.28 17.38 -3.28
CA ASP A 59 10.22 17.38 -1.81
C ASP A 59 10.87 16.12 -1.20
N LEU A 60 11.46 15.26 -2.04
CA LEU A 60 12.24 14.12 -1.59
C LEU A 60 13.67 14.56 -1.21
N PRO A 61 14.27 13.98 -0.15
CA PRO A 61 13.74 12.89 0.67
C PRO A 61 12.80 13.35 1.79
N VAL A 62 11.81 12.52 2.13
CA VAL A 62 11.07 12.66 3.39
C VAL A 62 11.98 12.19 4.53
N LYS A 63 12.54 13.15 5.28
CA LYS A 63 13.43 12.86 6.42
C LYS A 63 12.62 12.51 7.66
N LEU A 64 13.16 11.62 8.50
CA LEU A 64 12.62 11.39 9.85
C LEU A 64 12.87 12.63 10.73
N PRO A 65 12.00 12.89 11.73
CA PRO A 65 12.26 13.91 12.74
C PRO A 65 13.37 13.43 13.69
N ASP A 66 14.28 14.30 14.09
CA ASP A 66 15.35 13.96 15.04
C ASP A 66 14.84 13.95 16.49
N ASP A 67 13.75 14.68 16.75
CA ASP A 67 13.08 14.84 18.03
C ASP A 67 11.91 13.85 18.19
N ILE A 68 12.19 12.66 18.72
CA ILE A 68 11.18 11.62 18.90
C ILE A 68 11.17 11.07 20.33
N GLU A 69 9.97 10.84 20.89
CA GLU A 69 9.78 10.19 22.19
C GLU A 69 9.34 8.73 22.00
N PHE A 70 9.88 7.84 22.84
CA PHE A 70 9.59 6.39 22.82
C PHE A 70 8.84 5.91 24.08
N ASP A 71 8.21 6.84 24.80
CA ASP A 71 7.57 6.64 26.11
C ASP A 71 6.36 5.69 26.07
N ARG A 72 5.64 5.60 24.94
CA ARG A 72 4.44 4.75 24.80
C ARG A 72 4.50 3.82 23.60
N PRO A 73 3.91 2.61 23.71
CA PRO A 73 3.89 1.61 22.65
C PRO A 73 3.18 2.13 21.39
N GLY A 74 3.64 1.71 20.21
CA GLY A 74 3.10 2.10 18.92
C GLY A 74 4.15 2.75 18.01
N ASN A 75 3.72 3.28 16.86
CA ASN A 75 4.61 4.06 16.00
C ASN A 75 4.71 5.49 16.55
N PRO A 76 5.90 5.96 16.98
CA PRO A 76 6.02 7.28 17.59
C PRO A 76 5.81 8.42 16.57
N LEU A 77 5.99 8.15 15.27
CA LEU A 77 5.72 9.12 14.20
C LEU A 77 4.24 9.56 14.15
N ASP A 78 3.31 8.70 14.56
CA ASP A 78 1.88 9.01 14.55
C ASP A 78 1.50 10.12 15.55
N ARG A 79 2.35 10.30 16.57
CA ARG A 79 2.16 11.24 17.68
C ARG A 79 3.04 12.48 17.55
N HIS A 80 3.96 12.48 16.59
CA HIS A 80 4.85 13.61 16.40
C HIS A 80 4.04 14.86 16.02
N PRO A 81 4.16 15.97 16.76
CA PRO A 81 3.22 17.10 16.70
C PRO A 81 3.23 17.82 15.35
N THR A 82 4.35 17.79 14.63
CA THR A 82 4.52 18.53 13.36
C THR A 82 4.75 17.63 12.15
N TRP A 83 5.68 16.67 12.25
CA TRP A 83 6.11 15.80 11.13
C TRP A 83 4.96 15.15 10.34
N ARG A 84 3.92 14.68 11.03
CA ARG A 84 2.77 14.02 10.41
C ARG A 84 1.89 14.96 9.59
N HIS A 85 1.85 16.26 9.92
CA HIS A 85 0.91 17.20 9.33
C HIS A 85 1.53 17.91 8.14
N VAL A 86 0.88 17.81 6.97
CA VAL A 86 1.35 18.42 5.72
C VAL A 86 0.18 18.93 4.89
N LYS A 87 0.45 19.78 3.90
CA LYS A 87 -0.55 20.14 2.90
C LYS A 87 -0.58 19.13 1.77
N CYS A 88 -1.77 18.83 1.26
CA CYS A 88 -1.95 17.98 0.10
C CYS A 88 -1.36 18.67 -1.15
N PRO A 89 -0.45 18.04 -1.90
CA PRO A 89 0.15 18.64 -3.10
C PRO A 89 -0.86 18.84 -4.24
N GLN A 90 -1.99 18.11 -4.23
CA GLN A 90 -3.00 18.19 -5.28
C GLN A 90 -4.06 19.27 -5.03
N CYS A 91 -4.44 19.51 -3.77
CA CYS A 91 -5.56 20.40 -3.43
C CYS A 91 -5.26 21.45 -2.35
N GLY A 92 -4.06 21.43 -1.75
CA GLY A 92 -3.62 22.39 -0.73
C GLY A 92 -4.27 22.27 0.65
N ARG A 93 -5.23 21.35 0.84
CA ARG A 93 -5.88 21.12 2.14
C ARG A 93 -4.95 20.43 3.14
N ASP A 94 -5.32 20.49 4.41
CA ASP A 94 -4.64 19.71 5.46
C ASP A 94 -4.72 18.21 5.16
N ALA A 95 -3.59 17.55 5.30
CA ALA A 95 -3.38 16.15 5.04
C ALA A 95 -2.38 15.58 6.05
N ARG A 96 -2.24 14.26 6.03
CA ARG A 96 -1.33 13.52 6.90
C ARG A 96 -0.33 12.77 6.06
N ARG A 97 0.93 12.71 6.47
CA ARG A 97 1.86 11.70 5.96
C ARG A 97 1.37 10.30 6.36
#